data_AF-J9AYH8-F1
#
_entry.id   AF-J9AYH8-F1
#
_cell.length_a   1.000
_cell.length_b   1.000
_cell.length_c   1.000
_cell.angle_alpha   90.00
_cell.angle_beta   90.00
_cell.angle_gamma   90.00
#
_symmetry.space_group_name_H-M   'P 1'
#
loop_
_entity.id
_entity.type
_entity.pdbx_description
1 polymer ?
#
loop_
_entity_poly.entity_id
_entity_poly.type
_entity_poly.pdbx_seq_one_letter_code
_entity_poly.pdbx_strand_id
1 'polypeptide(L)'
;MAHGTAYWLRLLYWFGFGYLAVCMALMVGRRGRVIGIDHIKELVDLSISNINKHHSDLFMDVRITMVTGDGRSGYRASAAYIAIHVGAAAPKLPDILVDQLAPGGWMIIPIGKVFSDRHFVQVDKDLNGNVEIEELFDVLFVPLTDRKYQLGHLN
;
A
#
# COMPACT_ATOMS: atom_id res chain seq x y z
N MET A 1 -16.67 4.36 -22.47
CA MET A 1 -17.06 5.02 -21.20
C MET A 1 -17.03 3.97 -20.10
N ALA A 2 -15.88 3.77 -19.45
CA ALA A 2 -15.76 2.93 -18.26
C ALA A 2 -15.51 3.85 -17.07
N HIS A 3 -16.59 4.26 -16.39
CA HIS A 3 -16.48 4.93 -15.10
C HIS A 3 -16.23 3.85 -14.02
N GLY A 4 -15.04 3.25 -14.07
CA GLY A 4 -14.58 2.27 -13.08
C GLY A 4 -14.05 3.00 -11.84
N THR A 5 -14.63 2.68 -10.69
CA THR A 5 -14.15 3.05 -9.36
C THR A 5 -12.63 2.85 -9.28
N ALA A 6 -11.88 3.92 -9.03
CA ALA A 6 -10.42 3.83 -8.87
C ALA A 6 -10.12 3.29 -7.46
N TYR A 7 -9.67 2.03 -7.38
CA TYR A 7 -9.23 1.42 -6.12
C TYR A 7 -7.72 1.57 -5.98
N TRP A 8 -7.30 2.11 -4.85
CA TRP A 8 -5.89 2.29 -4.51
C TRP A 8 -5.57 1.44 -3.27
N LEU A 9 -4.56 0.59 -3.37
CA LEU A 9 -4.04 -0.16 -2.24
C LEU A 9 -2.81 0.56 -1.70
N ARG A 10 -2.80 0.80 -0.40
CA ARG A 10 -1.62 1.24 0.32
C ARG A 10 -1.23 0.14 1.31
N LEU A 11 -0.07 -0.46 1.07
CA LEU A 11 0.58 -1.32 2.05
C LEU A 11 1.40 -0.44 2.99
N LEU A 12 0.97 -0.39 4.24
CA LEU A 12 1.60 0.42 5.25
C LEU A 12 2.71 -0.38 5.90
N TYR A 13 3.83 0.31 6.02
CA TYR A 13 4.77 0.05 7.08
C TYR A 13 5.44 1.40 7.40
N TRP A 14 5.73 1.61 8.69
CA TRP A 14 6.27 2.84 9.29
C TRP A 14 5.38 4.08 9.37
N PHE A 15 4.70 4.52 8.32
CA PHE A 15 3.76 5.67 8.38
C PHE A 15 2.32 5.23 8.68
N GLY A 16 2.18 4.26 9.58
CA GLY A 16 0.94 3.63 10.03
C GLY A 16 -0.02 4.55 10.76
N PHE A 17 0.19 5.87 10.76
CA PHE A 17 -0.70 6.85 11.39
C PHE A 17 -1.84 7.34 10.47
N GLY A 18 -1.95 6.80 9.25
CA GLY A 18 -3.05 7.08 8.32
C GLY A 18 -2.83 8.24 7.33
N TYR A 19 -1.77 9.05 7.49
CA TYR A 19 -1.53 10.27 6.70
C TYR A 19 -1.65 10.07 5.17
N LEU A 20 -0.78 9.27 4.56
CA LEU A 20 -0.82 9.08 3.11
C LEU A 20 -2.05 8.27 2.64
N ALA A 21 -2.78 7.57 3.53
CA ALA A 21 -4.06 6.96 3.17
C ALA A 21 -5.14 8.04 3.00
N VAL A 22 -5.13 9.06 3.88
CA VAL A 22 -5.93 10.28 3.72
C VAL A 22 -5.54 11.03 2.46
N CYS A 23 -4.25 11.28 2.22
CA CYS A 23 -3.81 11.97 1.00
C CYS A 23 -4.29 11.24 -0.26
N MET A 24 -4.10 9.92 -0.33
CA MET A 24 -4.60 9.10 -1.43
C MET A 24 -6.12 9.21 -1.54
N ALA A 25 -6.86 9.10 -0.44
CA ALA A 25 -8.31 9.19 -0.47
C ALA A 25 -8.76 10.51 -1.06
N LEU A 26 -8.15 11.63 -0.65
CA LEU A 26 -8.42 12.96 -1.19
C LEU A 26 -8.09 13.04 -2.69
N MET A 27 -6.92 12.54 -3.12
CA MET A 27 -6.49 12.53 -4.53
C MET A 27 -7.43 11.75 -5.45
N VAL A 28 -7.94 10.60 -5.00
CA VAL A 28 -8.78 9.72 -5.83
C VAL A 28 -10.23 10.21 -5.95
N GLY A 29 -10.58 11.28 -5.25
CA GLY A 29 -11.89 11.92 -5.31
C GLY A 29 -13.03 11.06 -4.75
N ARG A 30 -14.25 11.59 -4.86
CA ARG A 30 -15.45 11.03 -4.21
C ARG A 30 -15.82 9.62 -4.66
N ARG A 31 -15.36 9.20 -5.84
CA ARG A 31 -15.62 7.88 -6.42
C ARG A 31 -14.48 6.89 -6.18
N GLY A 32 -13.34 7.35 -5.68
CA GLY A 32 -12.21 6.47 -5.39
C GLY A 32 -12.28 5.89 -3.98
N ARG A 33 -11.59 4.78 -3.78
CA ARG A 33 -11.45 4.13 -2.47
C ARG A 33 -10.01 3.76 -2.20
N VAL A 34 -9.61 3.87 -0.94
CA VAL A 34 -8.27 3.52 -0.45
C VAL A 34 -8.37 2.42 0.59
N ILE A 35 -7.58 1.37 0.40
CA ILE A 35 -7.37 0.34 1.41
C ILE A 35 -5.99 0.54 2.01
N GLY A 36 -5.91 0.83 3.31
CA GLY A 36 -4.68 0.81 4.07
C GLY A 36 -4.56 -0.52 4.83
N ILE A 37 -3.43 -1.20 4.72
CA ILE A 37 -3.19 -2.46 5.45
C ILE A 37 -1.86 -2.41 6.20
N ASP A 38 -1.86 -2.80 7.48
CA ASP A 38 -0.67 -2.93 8.32
C ASP A 38 -0.81 -4.20 9.18
N HIS A 39 0.27 -4.94 9.41
CA HIS A 39 0.24 -6.16 10.24
C HIS A 39 0.35 -5.88 11.75
N ILE A 40 0.58 -4.62 12.17
CA ILE A 40 0.58 -4.18 13.56
C ILE A 40 -0.79 -3.57 13.89
N LYS A 41 -1.63 -4.31 14.63
CA LYS A 41 -2.99 -3.87 14.99
C LYS A 41 -2.99 -2.51 15.69
N GLU A 42 -2.01 -2.28 16.56
CA GLU A 42 -1.87 -1.06 17.34
C GLU A 42 -1.64 0.16 16.44
N LEU A 43 -0.92 -0.01 15.32
CA LEU A 43 -0.76 1.04 14.31
C LEU A 43 -2.05 1.25 13.51
N VAL A 44 -2.76 0.18 13.16
CA VAL A 44 -4.07 0.28 12.48
C VAL A 44 -5.08 1.05 13.34
N ASP A 45 -5.22 0.69 14.62
CA ASP A 45 -6.12 1.37 15.55
C ASP A 45 -5.76 2.85 15.70
N LEU A 46 -4.46 3.15 15.81
CA LEU A 46 -3.96 4.52 15.89
C LEU A 46 -4.23 5.30 14.60
N SER A 47 -4.10 4.68 13.44
CA SER A 47 -4.46 5.27 12.15
C SER A 47 -5.93 5.67 12.11
N ILE A 48 -6.82 4.79 12.57
CA ILE A 48 -8.26 5.03 12.61
C ILE A 48 -8.57 6.20 13.55
N SER A 49 -7.97 6.20 14.74
CA SER A 49 -8.10 7.30 15.71
C SER A 49 -7.65 8.64 15.10
N ASN A 50 -6.49 8.68 14.43
CA ASN A 50 -5.96 9.90 13.83
C ASN A 50 -6.80 10.40 12.66
N ILE A 51 -7.26 9.50 11.78
CA ILE A 51 -8.13 9.86 10.66
C ILE A 51 -9.46 10.41 11.21
N ASN A 52 -10.04 9.79 12.24
CA ASN A 52 -11.29 10.26 12.84
C ASN A 52 -11.21 11.65 13.46
N LYS A 53 -10.03 12.13 13.89
CA LYS A 53 -9.87 13.47 14.46
C LYS A 53 -10.15 14.59 13.44
N HIS A 54 -9.87 14.35 12.16
CA HIS A 54 -9.89 15.41 11.14
C HIS A 54 -10.65 15.04 9.85
N HIS A 55 -10.87 13.75 9.61
CA HIS A 55 -11.38 13.20 8.35
C HIS A 55 -12.31 11.98 8.56
N SER A 56 -13.17 12.02 9.57
CA SER A 56 -14.14 10.95 9.84
C SER A 56 -15.12 10.72 8.69
N ASP A 57 -15.36 11.76 7.86
CA ASP A 57 -16.13 11.69 6.62
C ASP A 57 -15.59 10.64 5.65
N LEU A 58 -14.26 10.44 5.60
CA LEU A 58 -13.66 9.44 4.72
C LEU A 58 -14.02 8.00 5.10
N PHE A 59 -14.30 7.73 6.38
CA PHE A 59 -14.84 6.44 6.80
C PHE A 59 -16.35 6.36 6.58
N MET A 60 -17.10 7.42 6.89
CA MET A 60 -18.56 7.45 6.69
C MET A 60 -18.93 7.26 5.21
N ASP A 61 -18.17 7.87 4.30
CA ASP A 61 -18.33 7.75 2.86
C ASP A 61 -17.70 6.47 2.28
N VAL A 62 -17.12 5.60 3.12
CA VAL A 62 -16.44 4.35 2.72
C VAL A 62 -15.34 4.61 1.67
N ARG A 63 -14.65 5.75 1.80
CA ARG A 63 -13.53 6.15 0.94
C ARG A 63 -12.19 5.65 1.46
N ILE A 64 -12.09 5.35 2.75
CA ILE A 64 -10.96 4.67 3.37
C ILE A 64 -11.43 3.43 4.09
N THR A 65 -10.67 2.35 3.99
CA THR A 65 -10.76 1.20 4.88
C THR A 65 -9.36 0.88 5.40
N MET A 66 -9.24 0.75 6.72
CA MET A 66 -7.99 0.37 7.39
C MET A 66 -8.10 -1.07 7.88
N VAL A 67 -7.14 -1.92 7.53
CA VAL A 67 -7.18 -3.37 7.77
C VAL A 67 -5.92 -3.81 8.51
N THR A 68 -6.11 -4.66 9.52
CA THR A 68 -5.00 -5.39 10.13
C THR A 68 -4.74 -6.67 9.34
N GLY A 69 -3.56 -6.80 8.74
CA GLY A 69 -3.19 -7.97 7.96
C GLY A 69 -1.79 -7.88 7.36
N ASP A 70 -1.31 -8.99 6.82
CA ASP A 70 0.00 -9.05 6.18
C ASP A 70 -0.03 -8.38 4.80
N GLY A 71 0.58 -7.20 4.69
CA GLY A 71 0.66 -6.45 3.44
C GLY A 71 1.32 -7.22 2.29
N ARG A 72 2.19 -8.19 2.56
CA ARG A 72 2.80 -9.04 1.51
C ARG A 72 1.77 -9.85 0.73
N SER A 73 0.61 -10.11 1.34
CA SER A 73 -0.52 -10.81 0.73
C SER A 73 -1.48 -9.87 -0.01
N GLY A 74 -1.24 -8.56 0.03
CA GLY A 74 -2.18 -7.55 -0.45
C GLY A 74 -3.53 -7.61 0.27
N TYR A 75 -4.59 -7.21 -0.42
CA TYR A 75 -5.95 -7.33 0.10
C TYR A 75 -6.94 -7.72 -1.01
N ARG A 76 -6.93 -9.02 -1.36
CA ARG A 76 -7.70 -9.57 -2.50
C ARG A 76 -9.19 -9.20 -2.51
N ALA A 77 -9.81 -9.00 -1.33
CA ALA A 77 -11.24 -8.69 -1.23
C ALA A 77 -11.64 -7.35 -1.91
N SER A 78 -10.69 -6.43 -2.11
CA SER A 78 -10.92 -5.16 -2.82
C SER A 78 -10.05 -5.00 -4.07
N ALA A 79 -9.38 -6.08 -4.51
CA ALA A 79 -8.67 -6.10 -5.78
C ALA A 79 -9.68 -6.10 -6.95
N ALA A 80 -9.34 -5.61 -8.14
CA ALA A 80 -8.03 -5.12 -8.56
C ALA A 80 -7.80 -3.62 -8.31
N TYR A 81 -6.53 -3.20 -8.25
CA TYR A 81 -6.11 -1.83 -7.92
C TYR A 81 -5.51 -1.10 -9.10
N ILE A 82 -5.92 0.15 -9.33
CA ILE A 82 -5.28 1.02 -10.33
C ILE A 82 -3.95 1.56 -9.84
N ALA A 83 -3.75 1.64 -8.52
CA ALA A 83 -2.40 1.78 -8.01
C ALA A 83 -2.16 1.09 -6.67
N ILE A 84 -0.91 0.67 -6.48
CA ILE A 84 -0.40 0.09 -5.23
C ILE A 84 0.81 0.90 -4.77
N HIS A 85 0.80 1.34 -3.52
CA HIS A 85 1.99 1.92 -2.89
C HIS A 85 2.44 1.03 -1.74
N VAL A 86 3.72 0.69 -1.71
CA VAL A 86 4.32 -0.11 -0.63
C VAL A 86 5.28 0.73 0.18
N GLY A 87 4.93 0.98 1.44
CA GLY A 87 5.72 1.81 2.37
C GLY A 87 6.86 1.08 3.09
N ALA A 88 7.29 -0.08 2.60
CA ALA A 88 8.41 -0.84 3.15
C ALA A 88 9.16 -1.60 2.06
N ALA A 89 10.44 -1.85 2.32
CA ALA A 89 11.31 -2.53 1.39
C ALA A 89 11.07 -4.03 1.36
N ALA A 90 10.61 -4.55 0.23
CA ALA A 90 10.53 -5.99 0.02
C ALA A 90 11.88 -6.54 -0.48
N PRO A 91 12.27 -7.77 -0.08
CA PRO A 91 13.51 -8.38 -0.54
C PRO A 91 13.51 -8.71 -2.05
N LYS A 92 12.32 -8.86 -2.64
CA LYS A 92 12.06 -9.04 -4.07
C LYS A 92 10.64 -8.56 -4.38
N LEU A 93 10.35 -8.33 -5.66
CA LEU A 93 9.00 -7.96 -6.11
C LEU A 93 7.99 -9.07 -5.72
N PRO A 94 6.90 -8.76 -4.99
CA PRO A 94 5.91 -9.77 -4.61
C PRO A 94 4.89 -10.01 -5.74
N ASP A 95 4.90 -11.20 -6.33
CA ASP A 95 3.95 -11.59 -7.41
C ASP A 95 2.49 -11.39 -7.01
N ILE A 96 2.16 -11.65 -5.74
CA ILE A 96 0.79 -11.47 -5.19
C ILE A 96 0.28 -10.02 -5.33
N LEU A 97 1.18 -9.03 -5.26
CA LEU A 97 0.82 -7.62 -5.42
C LEU A 97 0.70 -7.25 -6.90
N VAL A 98 1.62 -7.77 -7.72
CA VAL A 98 1.53 -7.62 -9.18
C VAL A 98 0.21 -8.20 -9.68
N ASP A 99 -0.20 -9.37 -9.22
CA ASP A 99 -1.49 -10.01 -9.55
C ASP A 99 -2.70 -9.14 -9.19
N GLN A 100 -2.61 -8.35 -8.12
CA GLN A 100 -3.69 -7.49 -7.65
C GLN A 100 -3.76 -6.14 -8.37
N LEU A 101 -2.79 -5.80 -9.23
CA LEU A 101 -2.91 -4.67 -10.14
C LEU A 101 -4.00 -4.92 -11.19
N ALA A 102 -4.83 -3.91 -11.41
CA ALA A 102 -5.77 -3.87 -12.52
C ALA A 102 -5.00 -3.70 -13.85
N PRO A 103 -5.58 -4.10 -15.00
CA PRO A 103 -5.08 -3.67 -16.29
C PRO A 103 -5.03 -2.13 -16.36
N GLY A 104 -3.91 -1.57 -16.78
CA GLY A 104 -3.63 -0.13 -16.75
C GLY A 104 -3.27 0.42 -15.36
N GLY A 105 -3.05 -0.45 -14.38
CA GLY A 105 -2.65 -0.08 -13.03
C GLY A 105 -1.14 -0.10 -12.83
N TRP A 106 -0.67 0.57 -11.79
CA TRP A 106 0.76 0.70 -11.49
C TRP A 106 1.09 0.50 -10.01
N MET A 107 2.33 0.15 -9.70
CA MET A 107 2.81 0.00 -8.33
C MET A 107 4.13 0.72 -8.13
N ILE A 108 4.30 1.27 -6.94
CA ILE A 108 5.57 1.79 -6.46
C ILE A 108 5.96 1.04 -5.19
N ILE A 109 7.15 0.45 -5.19
CA ILE A 109 7.66 -0.41 -4.12
C ILE A 109 9.17 -0.28 -3.97
N PRO A 110 9.71 -0.09 -2.75
CA PRO A 110 11.13 -0.23 -2.50
C PRO A 110 11.52 -1.71 -2.56
N ILE A 111 12.54 -2.05 -3.34
CA ILE A 111 13.10 -3.40 -3.48
C ILE A 111 14.56 -3.40 -3.06
N GLY A 112 14.96 -4.38 -2.25
CA GLY A 112 16.35 -4.62 -1.88
C GLY A 112 16.48 -5.45 -0.61
N LYS A 113 17.60 -6.16 -0.47
CA LYS A 113 17.87 -6.97 0.72
C LYS A 113 18.12 -6.08 1.92
N VAL A 114 17.94 -6.66 3.12
CA VAL A 114 18.34 -5.97 4.35
C VAL A 114 19.86 -5.77 4.31
N PHE A 115 20.33 -4.55 4.53
CA PHE A 115 21.74 -4.14 4.48
C PHE A 115 22.38 -4.08 3.07
N SER A 116 21.59 -4.11 1.99
CA SER A 116 22.04 -3.72 0.65
C SER A 116 21.47 -2.37 0.23
N ASP A 117 21.94 -1.86 -0.90
CA ASP A 117 21.26 -0.80 -1.64
C ASP A 117 19.81 -1.23 -1.92
N ARG A 118 18.89 -0.29 -1.81
CA ARG A 118 17.47 -0.48 -2.09
C ARG A 118 17.06 0.56 -3.09
N HIS A 119 16.34 0.12 -4.11
CA HIS A 119 15.86 0.98 -5.18
C HIS A 119 14.36 1.11 -5.10
N PHE A 120 13.85 2.29 -5.41
CA PHE A 120 12.44 2.49 -5.62
C PHE A 120 12.10 1.98 -7.02
N VAL A 121 11.18 1.03 -7.09
CA VAL A 121 10.82 0.33 -8.33
C VAL A 121 9.40 0.73 -8.71
N GLN A 122 9.21 1.11 -9.97
CA GLN A 122 7.91 1.25 -10.60
C GLN A 122 7.57 -0.03 -11.35
N VAL A 123 6.31 -0.45 -11.24
CA VAL A 123 5.77 -1.60 -11.96
C VAL A 123 4.50 -1.16 -12.64
N ASP A 124 4.45 -1.26 -13.96
CA ASP A 124 3.29 -0.91 -14.77
C ASP A 124 2.67 -2.19 -15.35
N LYS A 125 1.34 -2.32 -15.25
CA LYS A 125 0.58 -3.39 -15.90
C LYS A 125 -0.22 -2.77 -17.05
N ASP A 126 0.10 -3.15 -18.27
CA ASP A 126 -0.64 -2.67 -19.45
C ASP A 126 -2.09 -3.24 -19.50
N LEU A 127 -2.87 -2.81 -20.48
CA LEU A 127 -4.25 -3.27 -20.64
C LEU A 127 -4.37 -4.75 -21.04
N ASN A 128 -3.30 -5.35 -21.56
CA ASN A 128 -3.23 -6.76 -21.94
C ASN A 128 -2.70 -7.66 -20.79
N GLY A 129 -2.27 -7.05 -19.68
CA GLY A 129 -1.70 -7.75 -18.53
C GLY A 129 -0.19 -7.93 -18.58
N ASN A 130 0.51 -7.36 -19.57
CA ASN A 130 1.98 -7.36 -19.61
C ASN A 130 2.52 -6.44 -18.51
N VAL A 131 3.62 -6.86 -17.89
CA VAL A 131 4.22 -6.14 -16.76
C VAL A 131 5.57 -5.58 -17.18
N GLU A 132 5.73 -4.27 -17.02
CA GLU A 132 6.99 -3.55 -17.17
C GLU A 132 7.51 -3.13 -15.79
N ILE A 133 8.82 -3.18 -15.60
CA ILE A 133 9.47 -2.90 -14.32
C ILE A 133 10.62 -1.92 -14.58
N GLU A 134 10.60 -0.78 -13.90
CA GLU A 134 11.62 0.26 -13.97
C GLU A 134 12.22 0.51 -12.58
N GLU A 135 13.55 0.45 -12.48
CA GLU A 135 14.28 0.91 -11.29
C GLU A 135 14.49 2.43 -11.38
N LEU A 136 14.01 3.17 -10.39
CA LEU A 136 14.02 4.64 -10.42
C LEU A 136 15.27 5.22 -9.76
N PHE A 137 15.40 5.10 -8.44
CA PHE A 137 16.48 5.70 -7.65
C PHE A 137 16.62 5.04 -6.27
N ASP A 138 17.76 5.28 -5.63
CA ASP A 138 18.07 4.71 -4.31
C ASP A 138 17.21 5.32 -3.20
N VAL A 139 16.77 4.47 -2.27
CA VAL A 139 15.93 4.86 -1.14
C VAL A 139 16.30 4.11 0.13
N LEU A 140 15.99 4.70 1.28
CA LEU A 140 16.08 4.01 2.56
C LEU A 140 14.68 3.76 3.10
N PHE A 141 14.26 2.50 3.11
CA PHE A 141 13.01 2.06 3.71
C PHE A 141 13.25 0.96 4.73
N VAL A 142 12.41 0.94 5.74
CA VAL A 142 12.31 -0.15 6.70
C VAL A 142 11.84 -1.45 6.03
N PRO A 143 12.22 -2.63 6.54
CA PRO A 143 11.94 -3.90 5.86
C PRO A 143 10.45 -4.28 5.89
N LEU A 144 9.94 -4.79 4.77
CA LEU A 144 8.67 -5.50 4.67
C LEU A 144 8.90 -6.93 5.17
N THR A 145 8.52 -7.20 6.41
CA THR A 145 8.96 -8.37 7.17
C THR A 145 7.85 -8.95 8.03
N ASP A 146 8.13 -10.02 8.76
CA ASP A 146 7.19 -10.60 9.71
C ASP A 146 6.98 -9.70 10.93
N ARG A 147 5.74 -9.66 11.43
CA ARG A 147 5.38 -8.94 12.67
C ARG A 147 6.32 -9.24 13.84
N LYS A 148 6.70 -10.51 14.03
CA LYS A 148 7.61 -10.92 15.10
C LYS A 148 8.99 -10.29 14.97
N TYR A 149 9.52 -10.22 13.75
CA TYR A 149 10.82 -9.61 13.48
C TYR A 149 10.80 -8.10 13.73
N GLN A 150 9.71 -7.42 13.33
CA GLN A 150 9.53 -5.99 13.60
C GLN A 150 9.50 -5.68 15.09
N LEU A 151 8.71 -6.44 15.87
CA LEU A 151 8.52 -6.19 17.29
C LEU A 151 9.68 -6.71 18.16
N GLY A 152 10.44 -7.68 17.66
CA GLY A 152 11.55 -8.34 18.36
C GLY A 152 12.77 -7.46 18.64
N HIS A 153 12.73 -6.18 18.26
CA HIS A 153 13.73 -5.18 18.65
C HIS A 153 13.38 -4.47 19.98
N LEU A 154 12.36 -4.95 20.72
CA LEU A 154 11.88 -4.39 21.98
C LEU A 154 12.15 -5.29 23.21
N ASN A 155 13.22 -6.10 23.18
CA ASN A 155 13.69 -6.83 24.37
C ASN A 155 15.06 -6.30 24.81
#